data_AF-A0A7S4B0T9-F1
#
_entry.id   AF-A0A7S4B0T9-F1
#
_cell.length_a   1.000
_cell.length_b   1.000
_cell.length_c   1.000
_cell.angle_alpha   90.00
_cell.angle_beta   90.00
_cell.angle_gamma   90.00
#
_symmetry.space_group_name_H-M   'P 1'
#
loop_
_entity.id
_entity.type
_entity.pdbx_description
1 polymer ?
#
loop_
_entity_poly.entity_id
_entity_poly.type
_entity_poly.pdbx_seq_one_letter_code
_entity_poly.pdbx_strand_id
1 'polypeptide(L)'
;MAGPSPNLDVRLTRSQSGNILDIDFIGGLAAEGAAAAQQAAAGAPVSALTARAKVAAAMKAKAAAPVAATAGRRLKIAEHRVHKVEVRQKDSGEDEEELVVSNLRPFTLKVAVHDSKGSPLPDCSLPLRAALLYENGLPVKQTSSSEPLLVGETDVVALQGAATFKLRITSLSSHRDKQRFRIQVTPQDEEVARAEPQLTVVTNPMKSVTKLGRASVAGNGSAPQLSQIAPSAEPNGAEPLKRKYRDLLEQQSAQIAALQNAQQTILRELQGVTALAQTALRANGLKQ
;
A
#
# COMPACT_ATOMS: atom_id res chain seq x y z
N MET A 1 39.22 28.57 25.71
CA MET A 1 38.12 29.50 25.41
C MET A 1 37.00 28.69 24.78
N ALA A 2 35.96 28.38 25.55
CA ALA A 2 34.79 27.64 25.07
C ALA A 2 33.81 28.63 24.42
N GLY A 3 33.49 28.45 23.15
CA GLY A 3 32.54 29.28 22.42
C GLY A 3 31.09 28.93 22.81
N PRO A 4 30.17 29.92 22.76
CA PRO A 4 28.77 29.69 23.11
C PRO A 4 28.05 28.90 22.01
N SER A 5 27.45 27.77 22.38
CA SER A 5 26.56 26.99 21.53
C SER A 5 25.23 27.73 21.34
N PRO A 6 24.67 27.84 20.11
CA PRO A 6 23.36 28.44 19.91
C PRO A 6 22.26 27.50 20.45
N ASN A 7 21.42 28.01 21.35
CA ASN A 7 20.21 27.34 21.81
C ASN A 7 19.12 27.51 20.75
N LEU A 8 18.63 26.40 20.20
CA LEU A 8 17.48 26.39 19.31
C LEU A 8 16.22 26.18 20.15
N ASP A 9 15.40 27.23 20.29
CA ASP A 9 14.15 27.17 21.04
C ASP A 9 13.00 26.82 20.08
N VAL A 10 12.49 25.59 20.18
CA VAL A 10 11.41 25.08 19.32
C VAL A 10 10.08 25.23 20.06
N ARG A 11 9.31 26.25 19.70
CA ARG A 11 7.96 26.45 20.21
C ARG A 11 6.94 25.76 19.31
N LEU A 12 6.30 24.69 19.82
CA LEU A 12 5.11 24.11 19.21
C LEU A 12 3.86 24.84 19.70
N THR A 13 3.25 25.65 18.84
CA THR A 13 1.89 26.18 19.08
C THR A 13 0.86 25.23 18.46
N ARG A 14 -0.12 24.83 19.28
CA ARG A 14 -1.18 23.90 18.90
C ARG A 14 -2.41 24.69 18.43
N SER A 15 -2.72 24.66 17.14
CA SER A 15 -3.98 25.25 16.63
C SER A 15 -5.16 24.32 16.93
N GLN A 16 -6.33 24.90 17.22
CA GLN A 16 -7.55 24.18 17.65
C GLN A 16 -8.30 23.45 16.52
N SER A 17 -7.90 23.60 15.26
CA SER A 17 -8.45 22.85 14.13
C SER A 17 -7.55 21.64 13.88
N GLY A 18 -8.02 20.43 14.16
CA GLY A 18 -7.27 19.17 14.17
C GLY A 18 -6.64 18.69 12.85
N ASN A 19 -5.91 19.55 12.14
CA ASN A 19 -4.98 19.20 11.07
C ASN A 19 -3.55 19.54 11.53
N ILE A 20 -2.65 18.59 11.35
CA ILE A 20 -1.28 18.60 11.86
C ILE A 20 -0.31 18.89 10.70
N LEU A 21 0.60 19.84 10.96
CA LEU A 21 1.84 20.25 10.25
C LEU A 21 1.74 21.32 9.15
N ASP A 22 1.76 22.59 9.58
CA ASP A 22 2.54 23.64 8.92
C ASP A 22 3.82 23.87 9.76
N ILE A 23 4.99 23.79 9.13
CA ILE A 23 6.29 24.09 9.74
C ILE A 23 6.77 25.40 9.10
N ASP A 24 6.58 26.51 9.80
CA ASP A 24 7.10 27.81 9.36
C ASP A 24 8.58 27.93 9.72
N PHE A 25 9.44 27.91 8.69
CA PHE A 25 10.85 28.28 8.81
C PHE A 25 10.98 29.80 8.73
N ILE A 26 11.07 30.48 9.88
CA ILE A 26 11.49 31.89 9.94
C ILE A 26 13.02 31.93 9.89
N GLY A 27 13.58 31.96 8.69
CA GLY A 27 14.99 32.22 8.42
C GLY A 27 15.15 33.59 7.77
N GLY A 28 15.54 34.59 8.56
CA GLY A 28 15.89 35.92 8.06
C GLY A 28 17.18 35.88 7.26
N LEU A 29 17.07 36.06 5.93
CA LEU A 29 18.19 36.37 5.07
C LEU A 29 18.22 37.88 4.83
N ALA A 30 19.25 38.54 5.35
CA ALA A 30 19.61 39.89 5.01
C ALA A 30 20.13 39.92 3.55
N ALA A 31 19.59 40.85 2.76
CA ALA A 31 20.03 41.16 1.41
C ALA A 31 20.57 42.59 1.37
N GLU A 32 21.85 42.71 1.05
CA GLU A 32 22.57 43.90 0.54
C GLU A 32 23.95 43.36 0.15
N GLY A 33 24.56 43.54 -1.01
CA GLY A 33 24.34 44.41 -2.17
C GLY A 33 25.74 44.66 -2.74
N ALA A 34 26.00 44.33 -4.01
CA ALA A 34 27.03 44.98 -4.84
C ALA A 34 27.09 44.32 -6.23
N ALA A 35 26.83 45.15 -7.23
CA ALA A 35 27.05 44.88 -8.64
C ALA A 35 28.51 45.19 -9.04
N ALA A 36 29.03 44.51 -10.07
CA ALA A 36 29.53 45.10 -11.32
C ALA A 36 30.56 44.22 -12.05
N ALA A 37 30.38 44.19 -13.39
CA ALA A 37 31.38 44.05 -14.46
C ALA A 37 32.10 42.69 -14.65
N GLN A 38 32.62 42.30 -15.81
CA GLN A 38 32.39 42.49 -17.26
C GLN A 38 33.46 41.61 -17.95
N GLN A 39 33.17 41.05 -19.13
CA GLN A 39 34.11 40.58 -20.18
C GLN A 39 34.96 39.28 -20.03
N ALA A 40 34.64 38.34 -20.95
CA ALA A 40 35.46 37.63 -21.94
C ALA A 40 36.95 37.28 -21.66
N ALA A 41 37.29 35.99 -21.86
CA ALA A 41 38.36 35.54 -22.79
C ALA A 41 38.52 34.01 -22.78
N ALA A 42 38.90 33.48 -23.94
CA ALA A 42 39.25 32.09 -24.20
C ALA A 42 40.60 31.68 -23.58
N GLY A 43 40.79 30.38 -23.34
CA GLY A 43 42.10 29.80 -23.05
C GLY A 43 42.05 28.46 -22.32
N ALA A 44 42.13 27.35 -23.06
CA ALA A 44 42.75 26.11 -22.58
C ALA A 44 44.27 26.19 -22.84
N PRO A 45 45.13 25.20 -22.49
CA PRO A 45 45.09 24.11 -21.50
C PRO A 45 46.37 24.05 -20.62
N VAL A 46 46.36 23.37 -19.46
CA VAL A 46 47.51 22.53 -19.02
C VAL A 46 47.17 21.67 -17.79
N SER A 47 47.63 20.43 -17.86
CA SER A 47 47.71 19.41 -16.80
C SER A 47 48.42 19.88 -15.52
N ALA A 48 47.98 19.39 -14.35
CA ALA A 48 48.76 18.45 -13.52
C ALA A 48 48.28 18.39 -12.06
N LEU A 49 48.00 17.15 -11.64
CA LEU A 49 48.38 16.53 -10.37
C LEU A 49 47.68 16.87 -9.03
N THR A 50 47.12 15.78 -8.48
CA THR A 50 47.10 15.35 -7.05
C THR A 50 46.12 16.03 -6.08
N ALA A 51 45.06 15.32 -5.69
CA ALA A 51 45.07 14.38 -4.54
C ALA A 51 43.71 14.31 -3.82
N ARG A 52 43.29 13.05 -3.59
CA ARG A 52 42.50 12.57 -2.43
C ARG A 52 41.06 13.06 -2.22
N ALA A 53 40.11 12.16 -2.52
CA ALA A 53 39.17 11.64 -1.51
C ALA A 53 38.58 10.29 -1.97
N LYS A 54 39.25 9.19 -1.59
CA LYS A 54 38.73 7.81 -1.58
C LYS A 54 38.21 7.51 -0.17
N VAL A 55 36.90 7.47 0.05
CA VAL A 55 36.17 6.74 1.13
C VAL A 55 34.68 6.86 0.73
N ALA A 56 33.81 5.87 0.55
CA ALA A 56 33.77 4.44 0.80
C ALA A 56 32.97 3.76 -0.33
N ALA A 57 33.65 2.95 -1.15
CA ALA A 57 33.02 2.00 -2.07
C ALA A 57 33.73 0.66 -1.84
N ALA A 58 33.42 0.00 -0.72
CA ALA A 58 34.00 -1.28 -0.36
C ALA A 58 33.15 -2.01 0.69
N MET A 59 31.96 -2.48 0.27
CA MET A 59 31.40 -3.71 0.83
C MET A 59 31.19 -4.71 -0.29
N LYS A 60 32.34 -5.24 -0.74
CA LYS A 60 32.63 -6.66 -0.92
C LYS A 60 31.42 -7.52 -1.35
N ALA A 61 31.18 -7.54 -2.66
CA ALA A 61 30.51 -8.64 -3.34
C ALA A 61 31.30 -9.92 -3.09
N LYS A 62 30.86 -10.73 -2.11
CA LYS A 62 31.29 -12.11 -1.97
C LYS A 62 30.51 -12.88 -3.03
N ALA A 63 31.15 -13.08 -4.19
CA ALA A 63 30.64 -13.87 -5.29
C ALA A 63 30.16 -15.23 -4.75
N ALA A 64 28.84 -15.44 -4.79
CA ALA A 64 28.25 -16.76 -4.68
C ALA A 64 28.77 -17.59 -5.86
N ALA A 65 29.29 -18.78 -5.56
CA ALA A 65 29.68 -19.73 -6.59
C ALA A 65 28.50 -19.96 -7.56
N PRO A 66 28.75 -20.18 -8.86
CA PRO A 66 27.68 -20.50 -9.81
C PRO A 66 27.05 -21.81 -9.35
N VAL A 67 25.85 -21.72 -8.79
CA VAL A 67 25.00 -22.87 -8.49
C VAL A 67 24.75 -23.52 -9.84
N ALA A 68 25.37 -24.69 -10.06
CA ALA A 68 25.14 -25.50 -11.24
C ALA A 68 23.62 -25.58 -11.45
N ALA A 69 23.16 -25.21 -12.64
CA ALA A 69 21.74 -25.20 -12.99
C ALA A 69 21.22 -26.64 -12.96
N THR A 70 20.77 -27.10 -11.80
CA THR A 70 20.10 -28.38 -11.67
C THR A 70 18.75 -28.23 -12.36
N ALA A 71 18.63 -28.75 -13.57
CA ALA A 71 17.40 -28.68 -14.34
C ALA A 71 16.24 -29.32 -13.56
N GLY A 72 15.07 -28.68 -13.57
CA GLY A 72 13.83 -29.25 -13.02
C GLY A 72 13.50 -28.88 -11.56
N ARG A 73 14.08 -27.82 -11.01
CA ARG A 73 13.68 -27.30 -9.69
C ARG A 73 12.31 -26.64 -9.75
N ARG A 74 11.57 -26.68 -8.64
CA ARG A 74 10.28 -26.00 -8.48
C ARG A 74 10.12 -25.41 -7.09
N LEU A 75 9.43 -24.28 -6.97
CA LEU A 75 9.03 -23.73 -5.68
C LEU A 75 7.71 -24.35 -5.20
N LYS A 76 7.61 -24.58 -3.90
CA LYS A 76 6.37 -24.95 -3.21
C LYS A 76 6.17 -24.10 -1.96
N ILE A 77 4.92 -23.80 -1.66
CA ILE A 77 4.56 -23.20 -0.38
C ILE A 77 4.58 -24.31 0.68
N ALA A 78 5.51 -24.19 1.62
CA ALA A 78 5.65 -25.14 2.72
C ALA A 78 4.71 -24.79 3.87
N GLU A 79 4.53 -23.50 4.16
CA GLU A 79 3.68 -23.03 5.25
C GLU A 79 3.16 -21.62 4.94
N HIS A 80 1.86 -21.39 5.14
CA HIS A 80 1.25 -20.06 4.98
C HIS A 80 0.44 -19.72 6.24
N ARG A 81 1.08 -19.02 7.19
CA ARG A 81 0.45 -18.63 8.46
C ARG A 81 -0.27 -17.31 8.30
N VAL A 82 -1.57 -17.36 8.05
CA VAL A 82 -2.45 -16.18 8.07
C VAL A 82 -2.95 -15.89 9.49
N HIS A 83 -3.58 -14.73 9.69
CA HIS A 83 -4.00 -14.31 11.03
C HIS A 83 -5.32 -14.95 11.49
N LYS A 84 -6.22 -15.17 10.54
CA LYS A 84 -7.54 -15.75 10.79
C LYS A 84 -8.00 -16.47 9.51
N VAL A 85 -8.71 -17.56 9.70
CA VAL A 85 -9.49 -18.22 8.63
C VAL A 85 -10.96 -18.00 8.98
N GLU A 86 -11.70 -17.34 8.10
CA GLU A 86 -13.13 -17.11 8.25
C GLU A 86 -13.89 -18.07 7.34
N VAL A 87 -14.91 -18.76 7.86
CA VAL A 87 -15.78 -19.57 7.00
C VAL A 87 -16.87 -18.65 6.45
N ARG A 88 -16.98 -18.58 5.13
CA ARG A 88 -18.02 -17.82 4.43
C ARG A 88 -18.88 -18.78 3.65
N GLN A 89 -20.18 -18.72 3.90
CA GLN A 89 -21.16 -19.44 3.11
C GLN A 89 -21.26 -18.76 1.74
N LYS A 90 -20.97 -19.51 0.66
CA LYS A 90 -21.21 -19.07 -0.71
C LYS A 90 -22.70 -19.06 -1.02
N ASP A 91 -23.09 -18.35 -2.07
CA ASP A 91 -24.47 -18.38 -2.59
C ASP A 91 -24.91 -19.79 -3.00
N SER A 92 -23.95 -20.67 -3.31
CA SER A 92 -24.17 -22.10 -3.58
C SER A 92 -24.50 -22.94 -2.34
N GLY A 93 -24.47 -22.35 -1.14
CA GLY A 93 -24.66 -23.04 0.14
C GLY A 93 -23.41 -23.76 0.67
N GLU A 94 -22.32 -23.82 -0.09
CA GLU A 94 -21.05 -24.40 0.33
C GLU A 94 -20.25 -23.42 1.20
N ASP A 95 -19.63 -23.96 2.26
CA ASP A 95 -18.73 -23.22 3.13
C ASP A 95 -17.35 -23.07 2.47
N GLU A 96 -16.92 -21.83 2.20
CA GLU A 96 -15.58 -21.51 1.72
C GLU A 96 -14.74 -20.90 2.83
N GLU A 97 -13.54 -21.43 3.03
CA GLU A 97 -12.53 -20.84 3.90
C GLU A 97 -11.91 -19.59 3.26
N GLU A 98 -12.16 -18.43 3.86
CA GLU A 98 -11.56 -17.14 3.51
C GLU A 98 -10.34 -16.87 4.41
N LEU A 99 -9.15 -16.82 3.79
CA LEU A 99 -7.92 -16.45 4.48
C LEU A 99 -7.90 -14.94 4.77
N VAL A 100 -7.66 -14.54 6.02
CA VAL A 100 -7.69 -13.13 6.44
C VAL A 100 -6.36 -12.72 7.08
N VAL A 101 -5.82 -11.59 6.63
CA VAL A 101 -4.62 -10.96 7.16
C VAL A 101 -4.89 -9.52 7.61
N SER A 102 -4.21 -9.07 8.67
CA SER A 102 -4.29 -7.69 9.15
C SER A 102 -3.22 -6.83 8.50
N ASN A 103 -3.57 -5.60 8.11
CA ASN A 103 -2.58 -4.61 7.67
C ASN A 103 -1.71 -4.06 8.80
N LEU A 104 -2.06 -4.36 10.06
CA LEU A 104 -1.35 -3.89 11.26
C LEU A 104 -0.34 -4.92 11.79
N ARG A 105 -0.38 -6.17 11.31
CA ARG A 105 0.44 -7.26 11.85
C ARG A 105 1.14 -8.01 10.72
N PRO A 106 2.41 -8.38 10.90
CA PRO A 106 3.10 -9.24 9.94
C PRO A 106 2.59 -10.68 10.03
N PHE A 107 2.51 -11.35 8.89
CA PHE A 107 2.23 -12.77 8.75
C PHE A 107 3.45 -13.50 8.15
N THR A 108 3.43 -14.83 8.15
CA THR A 108 4.60 -15.64 7.74
C THR A 108 4.26 -16.54 6.57
N LEU A 109 5.09 -16.49 5.53
CA LEU A 109 5.03 -17.37 4.37
C LEU A 109 6.37 -18.11 4.26
N LYS A 110 6.34 -19.44 4.32
CA LYS A 110 7.50 -20.29 4.06
C LYS A 110 7.36 -20.97 2.72
N VAL A 111 8.44 -20.93 1.96
CA VAL A 111 8.57 -21.63 0.68
C VAL A 111 9.78 -22.54 0.71
N ALA A 112 9.72 -23.62 -0.06
CA ALA A 112 10.80 -24.55 -0.24
C ALA A 112 11.05 -24.80 -1.72
N VAL A 113 12.31 -24.97 -2.08
CA VAL A 113 12.78 -25.42 -3.39
C VAL A 113 12.81 -26.95 -3.36
N HIS A 114 12.08 -27.54 -4.30
CA HIS A 114 12.05 -28.99 -4.49
C HIS A 114 12.70 -29.34 -5.83
N ASP A 115 13.29 -30.52 -5.90
CA ASP A 115 13.70 -31.14 -7.16
C ASP A 115 12.47 -31.55 -7.99
N SER A 116 12.71 -31.90 -9.25
CA SER A 116 11.80 -32.49 -10.22
C SER A 116 11.03 -33.68 -9.63
N LYS A 117 11.72 -34.50 -8.83
CA LYS A 117 11.14 -35.65 -8.11
C LYS A 117 10.28 -35.26 -6.91
N GLY A 118 10.26 -33.99 -6.53
CA GLY A 118 9.48 -33.46 -5.41
C GLY A 118 10.16 -33.55 -4.04
N SER A 119 11.41 -33.98 -3.95
CA SER A 119 12.20 -33.95 -2.72
C SER A 119 12.73 -32.54 -2.44
N PRO A 120 12.80 -32.10 -1.17
CA PRO A 120 13.41 -30.81 -0.82
C PRO A 120 14.90 -30.80 -1.17
N LEU A 121 15.43 -29.65 -1.60
CA LEU A 121 16.81 -29.51 -2.08
C LEU A 121 17.69 -28.76 -1.05
N PRO A 122 18.38 -29.46 -0.12
CA PRO A 122 19.02 -28.85 1.05
C PRO A 122 20.32 -28.07 0.75
N ASP A 123 20.86 -28.15 -0.45
CA ASP A 123 22.10 -27.45 -0.83
C ASP A 123 21.83 -26.30 -1.82
N CYS A 124 20.58 -25.87 -1.96
CA CYS A 124 20.20 -24.80 -2.87
C CYS A 124 20.27 -23.43 -2.17
N SER A 125 21.01 -22.50 -2.78
CA SER A 125 20.91 -21.08 -2.47
C SER A 125 20.26 -20.34 -3.62
N LEU A 126 19.14 -19.66 -3.36
CA LEU A 126 18.36 -19.00 -4.41
C LEU A 126 17.78 -17.67 -3.88
N PRO A 127 18.20 -16.51 -4.41
CA PRO A 127 17.57 -15.22 -4.10
C PRO A 127 16.13 -15.18 -4.62
N LEU A 128 15.18 -14.89 -3.73
CA LEU A 128 13.75 -14.85 -4.01
C LEU A 128 13.17 -13.48 -3.65
N ARG A 129 12.15 -13.08 -4.40
CA ARG A 129 11.37 -11.85 -4.19
C ARG A 129 9.89 -12.18 -4.08
N ALA A 130 9.21 -11.55 -3.13
CA ALA A 130 7.77 -11.57 -2.96
C ALA A 130 7.13 -10.31 -3.58
N ALA A 131 6.06 -10.50 -4.35
CA ALA A 131 5.27 -9.44 -4.95
C ALA A 131 3.77 -9.62 -4.64
N LEU A 132 3.04 -8.50 -4.54
CA LEU A 132 1.60 -8.51 -4.29
C LEU A 132 0.82 -8.48 -5.60
N LEU A 133 -0.05 -9.47 -5.78
CA LEU A 133 -0.98 -9.58 -6.90
C LEU A 133 -2.42 -9.48 -6.42
N TYR A 134 -3.31 -9.15 -7.34
CA TYR A 134 -4.74 -9.38 -7.19
C TYR A 134 -5.08 -10.85 -7.41
N GLU A 135 -6.30 -11.24 -7.06
CA GLU A 135 -6.79 -12.61 -7.23
C GLU A 135 -6.84 -13.08 -8.69
N ASN A 136 -6.96 -12.15 -9.63
CA ASN A 136 -6.90 -12.39 -11.08
C ASN A 136 -5.46 -12.54 -11.61
N GLY A 137 -4.44 -12.44 -10.76
CA GLY A 137 -3.03 -12.57 -11.13
C GLY A 137 -2.38 -11.28 -11.62
N LEU A 138 -3.12 -10.15 -11.69
CA LEU A 138 -2.53 -8.87 -12.09
C LEU A 138 -1.77 -8.20 -10.93
N PRO A 139 -0.66 -7.50 -11.19
CA PRO A 139 0.03 -6.72 -10.18
C PRO A 139 -0.87 -5.66 -9.55
N VAL A 140 -0.76 -5.49 -8.23
CA VAL A 140 -1.52 -4.44 -7.53
C VAL A 140 -0.90 -3.08 -7.84
N LYS A 141 -1.69 -2.16 -8.42
CA LYS A 141 -1.23 -0.81 -8.77
C LYS A 141 -0.98 0.03 -7.50
N GLN A 142 0.13 0.75 -7.42
CA GLN A 142 0.32 1.76 -6.38
C GLN A 142 -0.62 2.95 -6.66
N THR A 143 -1.52 3.27 -5.75
CA THR A 143 -2.55 4.32 -6.01
C THR A 143 -2.12 5.71 -5.53
N SER A 144 -1.42 5.85 -4.41
CA SER A 144 -0.97 7.17 -3.89
C SER A 144 -0.27 7.13 -2.53
N SER A 145 -0.26 5.99 -1.81
CA SER A 145 0.43 5.94 -0.52
C SER A 145 1.95 6.05 -0.71
N SER A 146 2.60 6.80 0.18
CA SER A 146 4.07 6.80 0.30
C SER A 146 4.61 5.45 0.75
N GLU A 147 3.79 4.63 1.40
CA GLU A 147 4.14 3.28 1.86
C GLU A 147 3.96 2.25 0.72
N PRO A 148 4.93 1.34 0.50
CA PRO A 148 4.79 0.27 -0.49
C PRO A 148 3.71 -0.73 -0.09
N LEU A 149 3.11 -1.41 -1.08
CA LEU A 149 1.94 -2.30 -0.89
C LEU A 149 2.22 -3.52 -0.01
N LEU A 150 3.48 -3.96 -0.03
CA LEU A 150 3.99 -5.10 0.71
C LEU A 150 5.26 -4.63 1.42
N VAL A 151 5.29 -4.76 2.74
CA VAL A 151 6.44 -4.41 3.58
C VAL A 151 6.92 -5.61 4.37
N GLY A 152 8.14 -5.54 4.88
CA GLY A 152 8.80 -6.60 5.64
C GLY A 152 9.97 -7.19 4.86
N GLU A 153 10.17 -8.49 5.00
CA GLU A 153 11.24 -9.23 4.32
C GLU A 153 10.75 -9.66 2.93
N THR A 154 10.70 -8.74 1.97
CA THR A 154 10.22 -9.00 0.59
C THR A 154 11.27 -9.68 -0.28
N ASP A 155 12.55 -9.42 -0.03
CA ASP A 155 13.68 -10.02 -0.73
C ASP A 155 14.45 -10.90 0.27
N VAL A 156 14.48 -12.20 0.01
CA VAL A 156 15.07 -13.20 0.91
C VAL A 156 15.87 -14.21 0.10
N VAL A 157 17.04 -14.60 0.59
CA VAL A 157 17.79 -15.70 -0.01
C VAL A 157 17.33 -17.01 0.62
N ALA A 158 16.83 -17.94 -0.20
CA ALA A 158 16.59 -19.30 0.25
C ALA A 158 17.91 -19.93 0.64
N LEU A 159 18.02 -20.37 1.89
CA LEU A 159 19.17 -21.10 2.41
C LEU A 159 18.73 -22.53 2.67
N GLN A 160 19.55 -23.47 2.22
CA GLN A 160 19.23 -24.89 2.26
C GLN A 160 17.90 -25.26 1.58
N GLY A 161 17.61 -24.59 0.47
CA GLY A 161 16.36 -24.76 -0.27
C GLY A 161 15.11 -24.29 0.47
N ALA A 162 15.21 -23.53 1.56
CA ALA A 162 14.05 -22.97 2.26
C ALA A 162 14.18 -21.46 2.44
N ALA A 163 13.07 -20.73 2.32
CA ALA A 163 12.99 -19.31 2.63
C ALA A 163 11.76 -19.03 3.49
N THR A 164 11.91 -18.13 4.45
CA THR A 164 10.81 -17.62 5.28
C THR A 164 10.67 -16.13 5.03
N PHE A 165 9.46 -15.72 4.66
CA PHE A 165 9.09 -14.34 4.43
C PHE A 165 8.22 -13.85 5.59
N LYS A 166 8.64 -12.77 6.24
CA LYS A 166 7.82 -12.04 7.22
C LYS A 166 7.25 -10.79 6.58
N LEU A 167 5.98 -10.88 6.17
CA LEU A 167 5.34 -9.89 5.29
C LEU A 167 4.18 -9.18 5.98
N ARG A 168 3.89 -7.94 5.59
CA ARG A 168 2.68 -7.20 5.96
C ARG A 168 2.14 -6.49 4.73
N ILE A 169 0.86 -6.69 4.44
CA ILE A 169 0.18 -6.01 3.33
C ILE A 169 -0.35 -4.69 3.86
N THR A 170 0.00 -3.58 3.21
CA THR A 170 -0.43 -2.23 3.63
C THR A 170 -1.76 -1.85 2.98
N SER A 171 -2.04 -2.42 1.80
CA SER A 171 -3.31 -2.22 1.09
C SER A 171 -4.45 -3.05 1.71
N LEU A 172 -5.65 -2.47 1.70
CA LEU A 172 -6.86 -3.11 2.21
C LEU A 172 -7.72 -3.58 1.05
N SER A 173 -8.31 -4.77 1.17
CA SER A 173 -9.22 -5.28 0.14
C SER A 173 -10.42 -4.35 -0.04
N SER A 174 -10.90 -3.72 1.03
CA SER A 174 -12.01 -2.73 0.97
C SER A 174 -11.69 -1.48 0.15
N HIS A 175 -10.40 -1.10 0.02
CA HIS A 175 -9.97 0.03 -0.80
C HIS A 175 -9.74 -0.35 -2.26
N ARG A 176 -9.92 -1.64 -2.61
CA ARG A 176 -9.69 -2.22 -3.93
C ARG A 176 -10.91 -3.00 -4.40
N ASP A 177 -12.10 -2.43 -4.23
CA ASP A 177 -13.38 -3.05 -4.66
C ASP A 177 -13.61 -4.45 -4.09
N LYS A 178 -13.13 -4.69 -2.85
CA LYS A 178 -13.19 -5.98 -2.16
C LYS A 178 -12.39 -7.10 -2.84
N GLN A 179 -11.46 -6.78 -3.75
CA GLN A 179 -10.58 -7.76 -4.37
C GLN A 179 -9.67 -8.43 -3.33
N ARG A 180 -9.51 -9.74 -3.47
CA ARG A 180 -8.56 -10.53 -2.68
C ARG A 180 -7.15 -10.38 -3.25
N PHE A 181 -6.16 -10.56 -2.39
CA PHE A 181 -4.75 -10.48 -2.75
C PHE A 181 -4.11 -11.86 -2.80
N ARG A 182 -3.09 -12.02 -3.63
CA ARG A 182 -2.20 -13.18 -3.65
C ARG A 182 -0.76 -12.70 -3.49
N ILE A 183 0.10 -13.53 -2.91
CA ILE A 183 1.54 -13.29 -2.90
C ILE A 183 2.17 -14.18 -3.96
N GLN A 184 2.90 -13.58 -4.87
CA GLN A 184 3.75 -14.28 -5.83
C GLN A 184 5.17 -14.27 -5.30
N VAL A 185 5.83 -15.43 -5.28
CA VAL A 185 7.26 -15.56 -4.98
C VAL A 185 7.96 -16.01 -6.25
N THR A 186 8.97 -15.26 -6.69
CA THR A 186 9.79 -15.54 -7.87
C THR A 186 11.28 -15.43 -7.54
N PRO A 187 12.17 -15.96 -8.38
CA PRO A 187 13.59 -15.61 -8.33
C PRO A 187 13.76 -14.09 -8.48
N GLN A 188 14.80 -13.54 -7.82
CA GLN A 188 15.15 -12.12 -7.97
C GLN A 188 15.77 -11.82 -9.34
N ASP A 189 16.44 -12.81 -9.94
CA ASP A 189 17.03 -12.75 -11.27
C ASP A 189 15.98 -13.09 -12.33
N GLU A 190 15.73 -12.15 -13.26
CA GLU A 190 14.74 -12.29 -14.32
C GLU A 190 15.11 -13.36 -15.34
N GLU A 191 16.40 -13.58 -15.59
CA GLU A 191 16.86 -14.61 -16.53
C GLU A 191 16.56 -16.01 -15.98
N VAL A 192 16.79 -16.20 -14.68
CA VAL A 192 16.43 -17.45 -13.98
C VAL A 192 14.92 -17.65 -13.94
N ALA A 193 14.15 -16.59 -13.66
CA ALA A 193 12.69 -16.65 -13.66
C ALA A 193 12.13 -17.02 -15.04
N ARG A 194 12.75 -16.53 -16.13
CA ARG A 194 12.36 -16.85 -17.51
C ARG A 194 12.76 -18.28 -17.90
N ALA A 195 13.93 -18.74 -17.49
CA ALA A 195 14.44 -20.08 -17.78
C ALA A 195 13.70 -21.18 -17.00
N GLU A 196 13.36 -20.92 -15.74
CA GLU A 196 12.71 -21.88 -14.83
C GLU A 196 11.38 -21.31 -14.29
N PRO A 197 10.30 -21.26 -15.10
CA PRO A 197 9.02 -20.70 -14.66
C PRO A 197 8.38 -21.49 -13.49
N GLN A 198 8.81 -22.74 -13.27
CA GLN A 198 8.40 -23.56 -12.13
C GLN A 198 8.95 -23.07 -10.78
N LEU A 199 9.94 -22.17 -10.80
CA LEU A 199 10.41 -21.44 -9.61
C LEU A 199 9.53 -20.23 -9.28
N THR A 200 8.36 -20.09 -9.90
CA THR A 200 7.34 -19.13 -9.49
C THR A 200 6.21 -19.86 -8.76
N VAL A 201 5.84 -19.36 -7.58
CA VAL A 201 4.67 -19.88 -6.84
C VAL A 201 3.78 -18.74 -6.38
N VAL A 202 2.47 -18.97 -6.39
CA VAL A 202 1.46 -17.99 -6.00
C VAL A 202 0.60 -18.57 -4.89
N THR A 203 0.34 -17.80 -3.83
CA THR A 203 -0.53 -18.22 -2.74
C THR A 203 -2.00 -18.27 -3.13
N ASN A 204 -2.81 -18.92 -2.29
CA ASN A 204 -4.26 -18.77 -2.34
C ASN A 204 -4.67 -17.31 -2.10
N PRO A 205 -5.82 -16.86 -2.65
CA PRO A 205 -6.36 -15.54 -2.38
C PRO A 205 -6.61 -15.31 -0.89
N MET A 206 -6.28 -14.11 -0.40
CA MET A 206 -6.49 -13.70 0.98
C MET A 206 -7.00 -12.26 1.06
N LYS A 207 -7.74 -11.96 2.11
CA LYS A 207 -8.36 -10.65 2.36
C LYS A 207 -7.53 -9.87 3.37
N SER A 208 -7.19 -8.63 3.03
CA SER A 208 -6.48 -7.72 3.95
C SER A 208 -7.46 -6.77 4.65
N VAL A 209 -7.43 -6.73 5.98
CA VAL A 209 -8.34 -5.94 6.83
C VAL A 209 -7.58 -5.10 7.84
N THR A 210 -8.19 -4.02 8.33
CA THR A 210 -7.56 -3.17 9.36
C THR A 210 -7.57 -3.82 10.74
N LYS A 211 -8.76 -4.25 11.17
CA LYS A 211 -8.99 -4.85 12.47
C LYS A 211 -9.46 -6.28 12.29
N LEU A 212 -8.75 -7.21 12.93
CA LEU A 212 -9.26 -8.56 13.13
C LEU A 212 -10.31 -8.47 14.23
N GLY A 213 -11.57 -8.73 13.89
CA GLY A 213 -12.60 -8.93 14.91
C GLY A 213 -12.14 -10.03 15.85
N ARG A 214 -12.28 -9.82 17.17
CA ARG A 214 -12.17 -10.94 18.12
C ARG A 214 -13.19 -11.97 17.64
N ALA A 215 -12.76 -13.21 17.40
CA ALA A 215 -13.70 -14.27 17.11
C ALA A 215 -14.77 -14.21 18.21
N SER A 216 -15.98 -13.81 17.87
CA SER A 216 -17.11 -13.99 18.75
C SER A 216 -17.16 -15.48 18.97
N VAL A 217 -16.91 -15.92 20.20
CA VAL A 217 -17.17 -17.29 20.62
C VAL A 217 -18.69 -17.43 20.56
N ALA A 218 -19.21 -17.61 19.35
CA ALA A 218 -20.59 -17.94 19.12
C ALA A 218 -20.74 -19.37 19.64
N GLY A 219 -21.21 -19.45 20.88
CA GLY A 219 -21.55 -20.70 21.51
C GLY A 219 -22.52 -21.45 20.62
N ASN A 220 -22.33 -22.77 20.60
CA ASN A 220 -23.39 -23.73 20.34
C ASN A 220 -24.52 -23.50 21.36
N GLY A 221 -25.35 -22.50 21.10
CA GLY A 221 -26.64 -22.31 21.74
C GLY A 221 -27.66 -22.99 20.87
N SER A 222 -27.92 -24.26 21.16
CA SER A 222 -29.09 -25.00 20.71
C SER A 222 -30.33 -24.12 20.84
N ALA A 223 -31.07 -23.96 19.75
CA ALA A 223 -32.44 -23.47 19.83
C ALA A 223 -33.25 -24.39 20.77
N PRO A 224 -34.19 -23.80 21.54
CA PRO A 224 -35.53 -24.36 21.50
C PRO A 224 -36.56 -23.27 21.16
N GLN A 225 -37.39 -23.65 20.19
CA GLN A 225 -38.79 -23.34 20.00
C GLN A 225 -39.39 -22.09 20.70
N LEU A 226 -39.85 -21.17 19.85
CA LEU A 226 -41.21 -20.64 19.81
C LEU A 226 -42.11 -21.01 21.00
N SER A 227 -42.36 -20.03 21.88
CA SER A 227 -43.70 -19.74 22.41
C SER A 227 -43.73 -18.45 23.25
N GLN A 228 -44.74 -17.62 22.97
CA GLN A 228 -45.44 -16.70 23.88
C GLN A 228 -44.89 -15.27 24.09
N ILE A 229 -45.44 -14.36 23.27
CA ILE A 229 -46.16 -13.13 23.63
C ILE A 229 -46.10 -12.70 25.11
N ALA A 230 -45.33 -11.65 25.41
CA ALA A 230 -45.64 -10.64 26.45
C ALA A 230 -44.78 -9.37 26.23
N PRO A 231 -45.35 -8.15 26.35
CA PRO A 231 -44.59 -6.90 26.23
C PRO A 231 -44.16 -6.40 27.61
N SER A 232 -42.86 -6.31 27.90
CA SER A 232 -42.34 -5.54 29.05
C SER A 232 -40.82 -5.34 29.02
N ALA A 233 -40.43 -4.09 29.26
CA ALA A 233 -39.15 -3.59 29.78
C ALA A 233 -37.93 -3.51 28.83
N GLU A 234 -37.73 -2.30 28.30
CA GLU A 234 -36.56 -1.83 27.57
C GLU A 234 -35.29 -1.69 28.46
N PRO A 235 -34.09 -2.11 28.01
CA PRO A 235 -32.83 -1.70 28.61
C PRO A 235 -32.34 -0.38 28.00
N ASN A 236 -32.32 0.64 28.86
CA ASN A 236 -32.17 2.08 28.60
C ASN A 236 -30.75 2.55 28.15
N GLY A 237 -29.99 1.73 27.41
CA GLY A 237 -28.58 2.00 27.05
C GLY A 237 -28.28 2.13 25.55
N ALA A 238 -29.20 1.75 24.67
CA ALA A 238 -28.97 1.69 23.21
C ALA A 238 -29.42 2.95 22.44
N GLU A 239 -30.20 3.82 23.07
CA GLU A 239 -30.73 5.08 22.53
C GLU A 239 -29.66 6.09 22.05
N PRO A 240 -28.58 6.40 22.82
CA PRO A 240 -27.70 7.50 22.45
C PRO A 240 -26.82 7.18 21.24
N LEU A 241 -26.49 5.90 21.00
CA LEU A 241 -25.77 5.51 19.78
C LEU A 241 -26.68 5.63 18.55
N LYS A 242 -27.92 5.12 18.63
CA LYS A 242 -28.87 5.19 17.51
C LYS A 242 -29.13 6.64 17.08
N ARG A 243 -29.23 7.56 18.04
CA ARG A 243 -29.38 8.99 17.77
C ARG A 243 -28.19 9.57 17.01
N LYS A 244 -26.96 9.31 17.48
CA LYS A 244 -25.72 9.77 16.81
C LYS A 244 -25.59 9.24 15.38
N TYR A 245 -25.93 7.98 15.14
CA TYR A 245 -25.90 7.41 13.78
C TYR A 245 -26.95 8.04 12.87
N ARG A 246 -28.13 8.36 13.42
CA ARG A 246 -29.18 9.06 12.67
C ARG A 246 -28.75 10.47 12.28
N ASP A 247 -28.19 11.23 13.22
CA ASP A 247 -27.70 12.59 12.97
C ASP A 247 -26.57 12.59 11.92
N LEU A 248 -25.67 11.61 11.98
CA LEU A 248 -24.59 11.46 10.98
C LEU A 248 -25.12 11.14 9.58
N LEU A 249 -26.14 10.28 9.48
CA LEU A 249 -26.80 9.95 8.21
C LEU A 249 -27.54 11.17 7.63
N GLU A 250 -28.18 11.96 8.48
CA GLU A 250 -28.86 13.20 8.08
C GLU A 250 -27.86 14.28 7.64
N GLN A 251 -26.70 14.37 8.29
CA GLN A 251 -25.62 15.25 7.86
C GLN A 251 -25.05 14.84 6.49
N GLN A 252 -24.83 13.53 6.28
CA GLN A 252 -24.35 13.02 4.98
C GLN A 252 -25.38 13.24 3.87
N SER A 253 -26.67 13.03 4.13
CA SER A 253 -27.72 13.26 3.12
C SER A 253 -27.83 14.74 2.74
N ALA A 254 -27.71 15.65 3.71
CA ALA A 254 -27.65 17.09 3.46
C ALA A 254 -26.42 17.49 2.61
N GLN A 255 -25.27 16.89 2.88
CA GLN A 255 -24.04 17.14 2.09
C GLN A 255 -24.17 16.65 0.64
N ILE A 256 -24.79 15.48 0.43
CA ILE A 256 -25.06 14.95 -0.91
C ILE A 256 -26.02 15.87 -1.68
N ALA A 257 -27.08 16.34 -1.03
CA ALA A 257 -28.03 17.27 -1.65
C ALA A 257 -27.35 18.61 -2.03
N ALA A 258 -26.46 19.13 -1.19
CA ALA A 258 -25.70 20.34 -1.49
C ALA A 258 -24.78 20.17 -2.72
N LEU A 259 -24.09 19.03 -2.82
CA LEU A 259 -23.25 18.71 -3.98
C LEU A 259 -24.07 18.58 -5.27
N GLN A 260 -25.25 17.94 -5.21
CA GLN A 260 -26.14 17.82 -6.37
C GLN A 260 -26.66 19.19 -6.83
N ASN A 261 -27.05 20.08 -5.90
CA ASN A 261 -27.45 21.45 -6.23
C ASN A 261 -26.31 22.27 -6.85
N ALA A 262 -25.08 22.10 -6.35
CA ALA A 262 -23.90 22.74 -6.94
C ALA A 262 -23.66 22.26 -8.38
N GLN A 263 -23.75 20.95 -8.63
CA GLN A 263 -23.60 20.38 -9.98
C GLN A 263 -24.68 20.90 -10.95
N GLN A 264 -25.94 20.98 -10.52
CA GLN A 264 -27.01 21.53 -11.35
C GLN A 264 -26.79 23.02 -11.69
N THR A 265 -26.28 23.80 -10.73
CA THR A 265 -25.95 25.20 -10.95
C THR A 265 -24.84 25.34 -12.00
N ILE A 266 -23.75 24.58 -11.87
CA ILE A 266 -22.64 24.58 -12.84
C ILE A 266 -23.13 24.22 -14.25
N LEU A 267 -23.97 23.18 -14.37
CA LEU A 267 -24.53 22.79 -15.66
C LEU A 267 -25.38 23.89 -16.30
N ARG A 268 -26.18 24.62 -15.51
CA ARG A 268 -26.99 25.74 -15.99
C ARG A 268 -26.11 26.88 -16.51
N GLU A 269 -25.05 27.24 -15.79
CA GLU A 269 -24.10 28.28 -16.20
C GLU A 269 -23.38 27.90 -17.50
N LEU A 270 -22.93 26.64 -17.63
CA LEU A 270 -22.29 26.15 -18.85
C LEU A 270 -23.22 26.18 -20.06
N GLN A 271 -24.50 25.85 -19.88
CA GLN A 271 -25.52 25.99 -20.92
C GLN A 271 -25.70 27.46 -21.34
N GLY A 272 -25.70 28.38 -20.38
CA GLY A 272 -25.76 29.83 -20.64
C GLY A 272 -24.57 30.33 -21.45
N VAL A 273 -23.35 29.96 -21.06
CA VAL A 273 -22.12 30.31 -21.80
C VAL A 273 -22.13 29.73 -23.22
N THR A 274 -22.61 28.49 -23.38
CA THR A 274 -22.73 27.84 -24.69
C THR A 274 -23.71 28.57 -25.60
N ALA A 275 -24.86 29.00 -25.08
CA ALA A 275 -25.85 29.77 -25.84
C ALA A 275 -25.33 31.15 -26.26
N LEU A 276 -24.60 31.84 -25.39
CA LEU A 276 -23.94 33.11 -25.72
C LEU A 276 -22.88 32.94 -26.81
N ALA A 277 -22.04 31.91 -26.71
CA ALA A 277 -21.04 31.60 -27.72
C ALA A 277 -21.66 31.29 -29.09
N GLN A 278 -22.74 30.51 -29.14
CA GLN A 278 -23.46 30.23 -30.39
C GLN A 278 -24.08 31.48 -31.00
N THR A 279 -24.62 32.38 -30.18
CA THR A 279 -25.19 33.66 -30.63
C THR A 279 -24.10 34.57 -31.22
N ALA A 280 -22.94 34.67 -30.55
CA ALA A 280 -21.80 35.44 -31.03
C ALA A 280 -21.24 34.90 -32.37
N LEU A 281 -21.15 33.57 -32.50
CA LEU A 281 -20.73 32.93 -33.75
C LEU A 281 -21.68 33.25 -34.91
N ARG A 282 -23.00 33.19 -34.68
CA ARG A 282 -24.01 33.56 -35.69
C ARG A 282 -23.92 35.04 -36.08
N ALA A 283 -23.73 35.94 -35.12
CA ALA A 283 -23.62 37.37 -35.39
C ALA A 283 -22.37 37.72 -36.23
N ASN A 284 -21.26 36.99 -36.03
CA ASN A 284 -20.02 37.21 -36.78
C ASN A 284 -20.00 36.55 -38.17
N GLY A 285 -20.76 35.46 -38.38
CA GLY A 285 -20.82 34.74 -39.66
C GLY A 285 -21.61 35.44 -40.77
N LEU A 286 -22.39 36.49 -40.45
CA LEU A 286 -23.20 37.26 -41.42
C LEU A 286 -22.46 38.43 -42.08
N LYS A 287 -21.14 38.57 -41.84
CA LYS A 287 -20.31 39.65 -42.42
C LYS A 287 -19.42 39.21 -43.60
N GLN A 288 -19.75 38.11 -44.27
CA GLN A 288 -19.07 37.69 -45.50
C GLN A 288 -19.92 37.99 -46.74
#